data_AF-A0A832FDM0-F1
#
_entry.id   AF-A0A832FDM0-F1
#
_cell.length_a   1.000
_cell.length_b   1.000
_cell.length_c   1.000
_cell.angle_alpha   90.00
_cell.angle_beta   90.00
_cell.angle_gamma   90.00
#
_symmetry.space_group_name_H-M   'P 1'
#
loop_
_entity.id
_entity.type
_entity.pdbx_description
1 polymer ?
#
loop_
_entity_poly.entity_id
_entity_poly.type
_entity_poly.pdbx_seq_one_letter_code
_entity_poly.pdbx_strand_id
1 'polypeptide(L)'
;MVEVIPIEDERIKSILSYPHFLEAHYKKVLSDLTEIGVSGVLSQGGVSLANFKVLGKGCVGIVLLGFLGGNQVALKVLRSDADRKSLGREGGIL
;
A
#
# COMPACT_ATOMS: atom_id res chain seq x y z
N MET A 1 -21.41 -1.64 1.87
CA MET A 1 -20.50 -2.31 0.90
C MET A 1 -19.27 -1.43 0.78
N VAL A 2 -18.07 -1.95 1.04
CA VAL A 2 -16.84 -1.13 0.95
C VAL A 2 -16.39 -1.09 -0.51
N GLU A 3 -16.14 0.11 -1.03
CA GLU A 3 -15.67 0.31 -2.40
C GLU A 3 -14.24 -0.21 -2.56
N VAL A 4 -14.00 -0.99 -3.62
CA VAL A 4 -12.64 -1.33 -4.07
C VAL A 4 -12.14 -0.18 -4.94
N ILE A 5 -11.11 0.50 -4.47
CA ILE A 5 -10.47 1.60 -5.18
C ILE A 5 -9.39 1.01 -6.10
N PRO A 6 -9.43 1.27 -7.41
CA PRO A 6 -8.43 0.75 -8.35
C PRO A 6 -7.00 1.14 -7.95
N ILE A 7 -6.02 0.28 -8.24
CA ILE A 7 -4.63 0.51 -7.79
C ILE A 7 -3.96 1.75 -8.42
N GLU A 8 -4.50 2.22 -9.55
CA GLU A 8 -4.01 3.42 -10.26
C GLU A 8 -4.76 4.71 -9.89
N ASP A 9 -5.75 4.62 -8.99
CA ASP A 9 -6.60 5.75 -8.60
C ASP A 9 -5.80 6.86 -7.90
N GLU A 10 -6.09 8.11 -8.25
CA GLU A 10 -5.38 9.26 -7.68
C GLU A 10 -5.53 9.38 -6.16
N ARG A 11 -6.65 8.90 -5.61
CA ARG A 11 -6.96 8.94 -4.17
C ARG A 11 -5.96 8.18 -3.33
N ILE A 12 -5.24 7.21 -3.91
CA ILE A 12 -4.31 6.35 -3.17
C ILE A 12 -2.83 6.62 -3.46
N LYS A 13 -2.51 7.54 -4.39
CA LYS A 13 -1.13 7.94 -4.72
C LYS A 13 -0.32 8.34 -3.48
N SER A 14 -0.90 9.19 -2.64
CA SER A 14 -0.26 9.64 -1.40
C SER A 14 -0.12 8.54 -0.35
N ILE A 15 -1.00 7.53 -0.39
CA ILE A 15 -0.94 6.38 0.51
C ILE A 15 0.15 5.41 0.07
N LEU A 16 0.22 5.07 -1.23
CA LEU A 16 1.28 4.22 -1.78
C LEU A 16 2.69 4.84 -1.67
N SER A 17 2.76 6.15 -1.44
CA SER A 17 4.00 6.89 -1.21
C SER A 17 4.05 7.53 0.19
N TYR A 18 3.36 6.95 1.17
CA TYR A 18 3.32 7.51 2.53
C TYR A 18 4.71 7.52 3.19
N PRO A 19 5.06 8.56 3.99
CA PRO A 19 4.25 9.71 4.36
C PRO A 19 4.30 10.90 3.39
N HIS A 20 5.32 10.97 2.54
CA HIS A 20 5.53 12.07 1.61
C HIS A 20 5.49 11.57 0.18
N PHE A 21 4.65 12.19 -0.65
CA PHE A 21 4.54 11.79 -2.05
C PHE A 21 5.86 12.00 -2.79
N LEU A 22 6.50 10.89 -3.12
CA LEU A 22 7.64 10.81 -4.03
C LEU A 22 7.23 10.01 -5.26
N GLU A 23 7.33 10.62 -6.44
CA GLU A 23 6.87 10.00 -7.68
C GLU A 23 7.62 8.70 -7.99
N ALA A 24 8.93 8.69 -7.81
CA ALA A 24 9.75 7.49 -8.04
C ALA A 24 9.37 6.33 -7.11
N HIS A 25 9.08 6.62 -5.84
CA HIS A 25 8.63 5.61 -4.88
C HIS A 25 7.23 5.09 -5.24
N TYR A 26 6.30 6.00 -5.56
CA TYR A 26 4.96 5.64 -6.01
C TYR A 26 5.00 4.71 -7.23
N LYS A 27 5.74 5.10 -8.27
CA LYS A 27 5.86 4.31 -9.51
C LYS A 27 6.43 2.92 -9.24
N LYS A 28 7.43 2.81 -8.35
CA LYS A 28 7.98 1.52 -7.93
C LYS A 28 6.94 0.66 -7.23
N VAL A 29 6.29 1.18 -6.19
CA VAL A 29 5.26 0.44 -5.44
C VAL A 29 4.11 0.03 -6.35
N LEU A 30 3.63 0.93 -7.22
CA LEU A 30 2.59 0.63 -8.18
C LEU A 30 3.00 -0.51 -9.12
N SER A 31 4.22 -0.44 -9.68
CA SER A 31 4.75 -1.50 -10.55
C SER A 31 4.81 -2.84 -9.82
N ASP A 32 5.33 -2.88 -8.59
CA ASP A 32 5.46 -4.09 -7.78
C ASP A 32 4.07 -4.71 -7.51
N LEU A 33 3.07 -3.90 -7.13
CA LEU A 33 1.71 -4.37 -6.84
C LEU A 33 0.98 -4.85 -8.10
N THR A 34 1.14 -4.15 -9.22
CA THR A 34 0.57 -4.55 -10.51
C THR A 34 1.18 -5.86 -11.00
N GLU A 35 2.49 -6.07 -10.83
CA GLU A 35 3.17 -7.32 -11.20
C GLU A 35 2.68 -8.51 -10.36
N ILE A 36 2.38 -8.29 -9.08
CA ILE A 36 1.76 -9.30 -8.20
C ILE A 36 0.28 -9.57 -8.58
N GLY A 37 -0.35 -8.68 -9.35
CA GLY A 37 -1.74 -8.80 -9.81
C GLY A 37 -2.76 -8.14 -8.88
N VAL A 38 -2.33 -7.27 -7.98
CA VAL A 38 -3.24 -6.50 -7.11
C VAL A 38 -4.06 -5.55 -7.99
N SER A 39 -5.38 -5.69 -7.95
CA SER A 39 -6.28 -4.88 -8.78
C SER A 39 -6.77 -3.61 -8.07
N GLY A 40 -6.66 -3.55 -6.75
CA GLY A 40 -7.12 -2.41 -5.98
C GLY A 40 -6.89 -2.53 -4.48
N VAL A 41 -7.34 -1.52 -3.75
CA VAL A 41 -7.27 -1.42 -2.29
C VAL A 41 -8.59 -0.96 -1.72
N LEU A 42 -8.82 -1.24 -0.44
CA LEU A 42 -10.00 -0.81 0.28
C LEU A 42 -9.58 0.15 1.39
N SER A 43 -10.33 1.25 1.53
CA SER A 43 -10.19 2.17 2.66
C SER A 43 -10.85 1.54 3.89
N GLN A 44 -10.12 0.64 4.55
CA GLN A 44 -10.60 -0.14 5.68
C GLN A 44 -9.48 -0.40 6.70
N GLY A 45 -9.84 -0.35 7.98
CA GLY A 45 -8.94 -0.64 9.09
C GLY A 45 -9.15 0.31 10.27
N GLY A 46 -8.35 0.10 11.32
CA GLY A 46 -8.42 0.88 12.56
C GLY A 46 -7.57 2.15 12.55
N VAL A 47 -6.69 2.33 11.55
CA VAL A 47 -5.76 3.46 11.49
C VAL A 47 -6.19 4.41 10.37
N SER A 48 -6.47 5.67 10.71
CA SER A 48 -6.75 6.71 9.72
C SER A 48 -5.48 7.45 9.32
N LEU A 49 -5.20 7.48 8.01
CA LEU A 49 -4.14 8.27 7.38
C LEU A 49 -4.80 9.28 6.43
N ALA A 50 -4.89 10.55 6.86
CA ALA A 50 -5.66 11.58 6.19
C ALA A 50 -7.09 11.09 5.88
N ASN A 51 -7.44 10.88 4.61
CA ASN A 51 -8.78 10.48 4.16
C ASN A 51 -8.92 8.97 3.89
N PHE A 52 -7.89 8.17 4.22
CA PHE A 52 -7.84 6.75 3.92
C PHE A 52 -7.62 5.92 5.19
N LYS A 53 -8.35 4.81 5.33
CA LYS A 53 -8.20 3.88 6.45
C LYS A 53 -7.32 2.70 6.06
N VAL A 54 -6.35 2.38 6.92
CA VAL A 54 -5.37 1.31 6.73
C VAL A 54 -5.41 0.33 7.90
N LEU A 55 -4.95 -0.89 7.68
CA LEU A 55 -4.89 -1.94 8.70
C LEU A 55 -3.84 -1.64 9.77
N GLY A 56 -2.73 -1.02 9.39
CA GLY A 56 -1.66 -0.65 10.32
C GLY A 56 -0.62 0.31 9.73
N LYS A 57 0.16 0.93 10.60
CA LYS A 57 1.35 1.72 10.25
C LYS A 57 2.45 1.48 11.27
N GLY A 58 3.70 1.48 10.84
CA GLY A 58 4.86 1.35 11.71
C GLY A 58 5.99 2.28 11.31
N CYS A 59 7.16 2.06 11.92
CA CYS A 59 8.38 2.82 11.61
C CYS A 59 8.83 2.62 10.16
N VAL A 60 8.45 1.51 9.51
CA VAL A 60 9.05 1.11 8.24
C VAL A 60 8.06 0.87 7.12
N GLY A 61 6.77 0.78 7.41
CA GLY A 61 5.76 0.46 6.42
C GLY A 61 4.36 0.87 6.84
N ILE A 62 3.45 0.80 5.89
CA ILE A 62 2.01 0.83 6.09
C ILE A 62 1.42 -0.50 5.63
N VAL A 63 0.28 -0.89 6.21
CA VAL A 63 -0.43 -2.13 5.86
C VAL A 63 -1.82 -1.74 5.36
N LEU A 64 -2.08 -2.01 4.09
CA LEU A 64 -3.34 -1.73 3.39
C LEU A 64 -4.16 -3.01 3.26
N LEU A 65 -5.48 -2.88 3.10
CA LEU A 65 -6.31 -3.98 2.64
C LEU A 65 -6.35 -3.92 1.10
N GLY A 66 -5.72 -4.90 0.45
CA GLY A 66 -5.67 -5.05 -1.00
C GLY A 66 -6.74 -6.00 -1.54
N PHE A 67 -6.92 -5.99 -2.85
CA PHE A 67 -7.78 -6.91 -3.58
C PHE A 67 -6.97 -7.61 -4.68
N LEU A 68 -6.88 -8.93 -4.62
CA LEU A 68 -6.10 -9.78 -5.51
C LEU A 68 -6.95 -10.98 -5.93
N GLY A 69 -7.25 -11.12 -7.22
CA GLY A 69 -7.98 -12.28 -7.75
C GLY A 69 -9.32 -12.56 -7.06
N GLY A 70 -10.06 -11.51 -6.65
CA GLY A 70 -11.34 -11.66 -5.95
C GLY A 70 -11.23 -11.75 -4.42
N ASN A 71 -10.03 -11.86 -3.87
CA ASN A 71 -9.78 -12.02 -2.44
C ASN A 71 -9.21 -10.74 -1.81
N GLN A 72 -9.55 -10.52 -0.55
CA GLN A 72 -8.93 -9.47 0.26
C GLN A 72 -7.61 -9.96 0.85
N VAL A 73 -6.55 -9.16 0.69
CA VAL A 73 -5.19 -9.49 1.15
C VAL A 73 -4.60 -8.33 1.96
N ALA A 74 -3.66 -8.60 2.87
CA ALA A 74 -2.92 -7.53 3.54
C ALA A 74 -1.70 -7.14 2.71
N LEU A 75 -1.61 -5.88 2.30
CA LEU A 75 -0.48 -5.36 1.52
C LEU A 75 0.42 -4.53 2.41
N LYS A 76 1.67 -4.98 2.62
CA LYS A 76 2.67 -4.22 3.35
C LYS A 76 3.51 -3.42 2.38
N VAL A 77 3.37 -2.10 2.44
CA VAL A 77 4.08 -1.15 1.57
C VAL A 77 5.15 -0.45 2.41
N LEU A 78 6.38 -0.37 1.88
CA LEU A 78 7.47 0.37 2.50
C LEU A 78 7.14 1.87 2.52
N ARG A 79 7.51 2.56 3.59
CA ARG A 79 7.37 4.02 3.62
C ARG A 79 8.43 4.70 2.76
N SER A 80 8.07 5.84 2.17
CA SER A 80 8.98 6.64 1.35
C SER A 80 10.14 7.26 2.14
N ASP A 81 9.98 7.43 3.46
CA ASP A 81 10.99 7.95 4.39
C ASP A 81 11.74 6.85 5.17
N ALA A 82 11.55 5.58 4.82
CA ALA A 82 12.26 4.49 5.48
C ALA A 82 13.76 4.53 5.15
N ASP A 83 14.61 4.46 6.17
CA ASP A 83 16.08 4.42 6.06
C ASP A 83 16.61 3.15 5.33
N ARG A 84 15.73 2.21 4.98
CA ARG A 84 16.06 0.97 4.28
C ARG A 84 15.51 0.95 2.86
N LYS A 85 16.26 0.35 1.93
CA LYS A 85 15.90 0.26 0.50
C LYS A 85 14.86 -0.81 0.15
N SER A 86 14.58 -1.75 1.07
CA SER A 86 13.65 -2.86 0.82
C SER A 86 13.06 -3.42 2.12
N LEU A 87 11.95 -4.14 1.97
CA LEU A 87 11.33 -4.95 3.02
C LEU A 87 12.03 -6.30 3.22
N GLY A 88 13.20 -6.53 2.60
CA GLY A 88 13.83 -7.87 2.51
C GLY A 88 14.17 -8.53 3.85
N ARG A 89 14.28 -7.75 4.95
CA ARG A 89 14.47 -8.32 6.29
C ARG A 89 13.19 -8.91 6.91
N GLU A 90 12.04 -8.64 6.31
CA GLU A 90 10.70 -9.12 6.73
C GLU A 90 9.95 -9.85 5.60
N GLY A 91 10.60 -10.12 4.45
CA GLY A 91 9.94 -10.46 3.18
C GLY A 91 10.35 -11.79 2.54
N GLY A 92 10.42 -12.84 3.34
CA GLY A 92 10.24 -14.22 2.85
C GLY A 92 8.77 -14.64 2.86
N ILE A 93 7.81 -13.72 2.72
CA ILE A 93 6.38 -14.03 2.76
C ILE A 93 5.67 -13.23 1.67
N LEU A 94 5.03 -14.02 0.81
CA LEU A 94 4.18 -13.73 -0.35
C LEU A 94 3.11 -12.67 -0.08
#